data_AF-A0A967BZT6-F1
#
_entry.id   AF-A0A967BZT6-F1
#
_cell.length_a   1.000
_cell.length_b   1.000
_cell.length_c   1.000
_cell.angle_alpha   90.00
_cell.angle_beta   90.00
_cell.angle_gamma   90.00
#
_symmetry.space_group_name_H-M   'P 1'
#
loop_
_entity.id
_entity.type
_entity.pdbx_description
1 polymer ?
#
loop_
_entity_poly.entity_id
_entity_poly.type
_entity_poly.pdbx_seq_one_letter_code
_entity_poly.pdbx_strand_id
1 'polypeptide(L)'
;LAGLDRFATAVEVSKWMYPSGGPQVVYVANGFGFPDALAGGPASGRLHGPLLLTGADAMPQAALDEIVRLAPERIMILGGTGVVSETVASQLEALVGP
;
A
#
# COMPACT_ATOMS: atom_id res chain seq x y z
N LEU A 1 8.28 8.90 12.39
CA LEU A 1 7.44 8.81 11.18
C LEU A 1 6.00 8.71 11.65
N ALA A 2 5.17 9.71 11.36
CA ALA A 2 3.76 9.75 11.74
C ALA A 2 3.00 10.73 10.83
N GLY A 3 1.74 10.42 10.53
CA GLY A 3 0.80 11.29 9.82
C GLY A 3 -0.46 11.56 10.66
N LEU A 4 -1.42 12.28 10.08
CA LEU A 4 -2.69 12.64 10.75
C LEU A 4 -3.57 11.42 11.07
N ASP A 5 -3.39 10.33 10.34
CA ASP A 5 -4.03 9.06 10.55
C ASP A 5 -3.10 7.90 10.15
N ARG A 6 -3.63 6.67 10.20
CA ARG A 6 -2.88 5.46 9.81
C ARG A 6 -2.50 5.43 8.33
N PHE A 7 -3.33 6.00 7.45
CA PHE A 7 -3.09 6.02 6.02
C PHE A 7 -1.93 6.97 5.70
N ALA A 8 -1.97 8.18 6.25
CA ALA A 8 -0.89 9.15 6.16
C ALA A 8 0.41 8.64 6.79
N THR A 9 0.32 7.94 7.93
CA THR A 9 1.49 7.32 8.55
C THR A 9 2.14 6.28 7.64
N ALA A 10 1.35 5.44 6.97
CA ALA A 10 1.87 4.45 6.03
C ALA A 10 2.60 5.09 4.84
N VAL A 11 2.07 6.20 4.31
CA VAL A 11 2.72 6.99 3.25
C VAL A 11 4.06 7.56 3.72
N GLU A 12 4.12 8.15 4.91
CA GLU A 12 5.38 8.72 5.44
C GLU A 12 6.43 7.65 5.72
N VAL A 13 6.01 6.47 6.20
CA VAL A 13 6.91 5.30 6.34
C VAL A 13 7.42 4.82 4.98
N SER A 14 6.56 4.77 3.97
CA SER A 14 6.95 4.43 2.60
C SER A 14 8.00 5.38 2.03
N LYS A 15 7.79 6.69 2.15
CA LYS A 15 8.77 7.71 1.70
C LYS A 15 10.10 7.59 2.41
N TRP A 16 10.09 7.26 3.70
CA TRP A 16 11.31 7.09 4.47
C TRP A 16 12.09 5.82 4.07
N MET A 17 11.40 4.71 3.78
CA MET A 17 12.05 3.47 3.34
C MET A 17 12.51 3.51 1.88
N TYR A 18 11.74 4.18 1.02
CA TYR A 18 11.98 4.28 -0.43
C TYR A 18 12.02 5.75 -0.89
N PRO A 19 13.00 6.54 -0.42
CA PRO A 19 13.08 7.96 -0.77
C PRO A 19 13.27 8.19 -2.27
N SER A 20 13.91 7.24 -2.96
CA SER A 20 14.12 7.26 -4.41
C SER A 20 13.10 6.44 -5.21
N GLY A 21 12.11 5.84 -4.54
CA GLY A 21 11.16 4.92 -5.18
C GLY A 21 11.79 3.56 -5.53
N GLY A 22 11.18 2.86 -6.49
CA GLY A 22 11.67 1.60 -7.09
C GLY A 22 11.61 0.32 -6.24
N PRO A 23 10.67 0.12 -5.28
CA PRO A 23 10.51 -1.20 -4.69
C PRO A 23 10.02 -2.20 -5.76
N GLN A 24 10.44 -3.47 -5.66
CA GLN A 24 9.90 -4.51 -6.54
C GLN A 24 8.40 -4.71 -6.32
N VAL A 25 7.93 -4.56 -5.08
CA VAL A 25 6.54 -4.80 -4.70
C VAL A 25 6.03 -3.71 -3.77
N VAL A 26 4.76 -3.33 -3.93
CA VAL A 26 4.00 -2.58 -2.92
C VAL A 26 2.90 -3.45 -2.36
N TYR A 27 2.78 -3.49 -1.04
CA TYR A 27 1.70 -4.18 -0.36
C TYR A 27 0.56 -3.21 -0.09
N VAL A 28 -0.67 -3.63 -0.32
CA VAL A 28 -1.88 -2.85 -0.02
C VAL A 28 -2.80 -3.66 0.86
N ALA A 29 -3.23 -3.11 2.01
CA ALA A 29 -4.15 -3.78 2.93
C ALA A 29 -5.30 -2.86 3.34
N ASN A 30 -6.43 -3.45 3.75
CA ASN A 30 -7.51 -2.67 4.35
C ASN A 30 -7.07 -2.09 5.70
N GLY A 31 -7.10 -0.75 5.80
CA GLY A 31 -6.66 -0.02 6.98
C GLY A 31 -7.55 -0.18 8.22
N PHE A 32 -8.77 -0.70 8.08
CA PHE A 32 -9.75 -0.85 9.16
C PHE A 32 -9.80 -2.26 9.78
N GLY A 33 -9.34 -3.29 9.06
CA GLY A 33 -9.47 -4.71 9.45
C GLY A 33 -8.32 -5.32 10.28
N PHE A 34 -7.51 -4.51 10.97
CA PHE A 34 -6.21 -4.89 11.55
C PHE A 34 -6.18 -6.24 12.32
N PRO A 35 -5.41 -7.23 11.82
CA PRO A 35 -4.03 -7.44 12.31
C PRO A 35 -2.93 -7.47 11.23
N ASP A 36 -3.28 -7.68 9.95
CA ASP A 36 -2.30 -8.03 8.90
C ASP A 36 -1.35 -6.87 8.54
N ALA A 37 -1.81 -5.64 8.73
CA ALA A 37 -0.99 -4.46 8.49
C ALA A 37 0.09 -4.20 9.57
N LEU A 38 -0.04 -4.73 10.79
CA LEU A 38 1.06 -4.71 11.79
C LEU A 38 2.07 -5.84 11.51
N ALA A 39 1.57 -7.02 11.10
CA ALA A 39 2.40 -8.16 10.72
C ALA A 39 3.25 -7.84 9.46
N GLY A 40 2.75 -6.93 8.62
CA GLY A 40 3.47 -6.35 7.49
C GLY A 40 4.69 -5.49 7.85
N GLY A 41 4.86 -5.02 9.10
CA GLY A 41 5.99 -4.15 9.47
C GLY A 41 7.36 -4.85 9.38
N PRO A 42 7.55 -6.01 10.03
CA PRO A 42 8.75 -6.84 9.84
C PRO A 42 8.77 -7.53 8.47
N ALA A 43 7.59 -7.88 7.93
CA ALA A 43 7.50 -8.57 6.65
C ALA A 43 7.86 -7.64 5.48
N SER A 44 7.52 -6.36 5.48
CA SER A 44 7.89 -5.36 4.44
C SER A 44 9.40 -5.17 4.34
N GLY A 45 10.11 -5.17 5.47
CA GLY A 45 11.57 -5.16 5.50
C GLY A 45 12.20 -6.44 4.95
N ARG A 46 11.50 -7.58 5.03
CA ARG A 46 11.98 -8.90 4.55
C ARG A 46 11.47 -9.26 3.15
N LEU A 47 10.44 -8.56 2.68
CA LEU A 47 9.75 -8.76 1.41
C LEU A 47 10.00 -7.60 0.41
N HIS A 48 10.92 -6.69 0.73
CA HIS A 48 11.43 -5.64 -0.17
C HIS A 48 10.34 -4.70 -0.73
N GLY A 49 9.35 -4.32 0.09
CA GLY A 49 8.27 -3.43 -0.36
C GLY A 49 7.55 -2.71 0.76
N PRO A 50 7.12 -1.45 0.59
CA PRO A 50 6.36 -0.74 1.60
C PRO A 50 4.92 -1.27 1.68
N LEU A 51 4.29 -1.09 2.85
CA LEU A 51 2.87 -1.36 3.06
C LEU A 51 2.09 -0.04 3.05
N LEU A 52 1.14 0.08 2.14
CA LEU A 52 0.15 1.16 2.08
C LEU A 52 -1.23 0.65 2.47
N LEU A 53 -2.09 1.57 2.90
CA LEU A 53 -3.41 1.24 3.41
C LEU A 53 -4.51 1.81 2.50
N THR A 54 -5.60 1.06 2.36
CA THR A 54 -6.82 1.44 1.64
C THR A 54 -8.06 1.27 2.51
N GLY A 55 -9.15 1.97 2.20
CA GLY A 55 -10.48 1.56 2.65
C GLY A 55 -11.00 0.37 1.84
N ALA A 56 -12.16 -0.15 2.23
CA ALA A 56 -12.80 -1.26 1.50
C ALA A 56 -13.16 -0.84 0.07
N ASP A 57 -13.81 0.31 -0.07
CA ASP A 57 -14.37 0.76 -1.36
C ASP A 57 -13.58 1.90 -2.01
N ALA A 58 -12.65 2.52 -1.28
CA ALA A 58 -11.87 3.65 -1.76
C ALA A 58 -10.48 3.69 -1.12
N MET A 59 -9.47 3.91 -1.94
CA MET A 59 -8.11 4.19 -1.49
C MET A 59 -7.91 5.70 -1.33
N PRO A 60 -7.27 6.17 -0.24
CA PRO A 60 -6.92 7.58 -0.11
C PRO A 60 -6.01 8.04 -1.26
N GLN A 61 -6.25 9.25 -1.79
CA GLN A 61 -5.46 9.80 -2.90
C GLN A 61 -3.97 9.84 -2.59
N ALA A 62 -3.58 10.21 -1.37
CA ALA A 62 -2.18 10.25 -0.96
C ALA A 62 -1.48 8.88 -1.06
N ALA A 63 -2.20 7.78 -0.90
CA ALA A 63 -1.65 6.44 -1.04
C ALA A 63 -1.52 6.04 -2.52
N LEU A 64 -2.46 6.46 -3.38
CA LEU A 64 -2.34 6.29 -4.83
C LEU A 64 -1.16 7.09 -5.40
N ASP A 65 -1.02 8.35 -5.00
CA ASP A 65 0.10 9.20 -5.40
C ASP A 65 1.45 8.61 -4.97
N GLU A 66 1.48 8.00 -3.79
CA GLU A 66 2.66 7.30 -3.31
C GLU A 66 2.98 6.06 -4.14
N ILE A 67 1.98 5.26 -4.54
CA ILE A 67 2.21 4.11 -5.46
C ILE A 67 2.81 4.60 -6.79
N VAL A 68 2.27 5.68 -7.35
CA VAL A 68 2.79 6.28 -8.60
C VAL A 68 4.23 6.75 -8.42
N ARG A 69 4.55 7.40 -7.29
CA ARG A 69 5.92 7.85 -6.96
C ARG A 69 6.89 6.66 -6.82
N LEU A 70 6.43 5.58 -6.19
CA LEU A 70 7.22 4.37 -5.99
C LEU A 70 7.49 3.66 -7.32
N ALA A 71 6.54 3.69 -8.26
CA ALA A 71 6.62 2.98 -9.55
C ALA A 71 7.06 1.51 -9.40
N PRO A 72 6.31 0.69 -8.63
CA PRO A 72 6.70 -0.70 -8.38
C PRO A 72 6.51 -1.59 -9.60
N GLU A 73 7.17 -2.75 -9.62
CA GLU A 73 6.94 -3.78 -10.65
C GLU A 73 5.61 -4.51 -10.46
N ARG A 74 5.12 -4.59 -9.21
CA ARG A 74 3.86 -5.28 -8.87
C ARG A 74 3.23 -4.72 -7.61
N ILE A 75 1.91 -4.85 -7.52
CA ILE A 75 1.12 -4.55 -6.32
C ILE A 75 0.54 -5.85 -5.77
N MET A 76 0.65 -6.06 -4.46
CA MET A 76 0.07 -7.22 -3.79
C MET A 76 -0.96 -6.78 -2.77
N ILE A 77 -2.23 -7.11 -3.06
CA ILE A 77 -3.35 -6.84 -2.16
C ILE A 77 -3.39 -7.93 -1.09
N LEU A 78 -3.36 -7.51 0.17
CA LEU A 78 -3.42 -8.37 1.35
C LEU A 78 -4.88 -8.41 1.85
N GLY A 79 -5.46 -9.61 1.81
CA GLY A 79 -6.87 -9.85 2.12
C GLY A 79 -7.67 -10.24 0.87
N GLY A 80 -8.82 -10.89 1.07
CA GLY A 80 -9.71 -11.26 -0.03
C GLY A 80 -10.56 -10.10 -0.54
N THR A 81 -11.31 -10.33 -1.62
CA THR A 81 -12.26 -9.35 -2.20
C THR A 81 -13.34 -8.86 -1.22
N GLY A 82 -13.57 -9.58 -0.12
CA GLY A 82 -14.47 -9.17 0.95
C GLY A 82 -13.96 -7.99 1.80
N VAL A 83 -12.68 -7.61 1.69
CA VAL A 83 -12.09 -6.48 2.45
C VAL A 83 -11.47 -5.40 1.57
N VAL A 84 -11.22 -5.67 0.29
CA VAL A 84 -10.83 -4.68 -0.72
C VAL A 84 -11.68 -4.93 -1.95
N SER A 85 -12.46 -3.93 -2.36
CA SER A 85 -13.41 -4.07 -3.46
C SER A 85 -12.69 -4.27 -4.80
N GLU A 86 -13.40 -4.86 -5.76
CA GLU A 86 -12.90 -5.02 -7.14
C GLU A 86 -12.59 -3.66 -7.78
N THR A 87 -13.33 -2.60 -7.44
CA THR A 87 -13.05 -1.24 -7.93
C THR A 87 -11.65 -0.77 -7.52
N VAL A 88 -11.26 -0.97 -6.25
CA VAL A 88 -9.92 -0.61 -5.77
C VAL A 88 -8.88 -1.51 -6.42
N ALA A 89 -9.15 -2.82 -6.56
CA ALA A 89 -8.23 -3.74 -7.22
C ALA A 89 -7.94 -3.34 -8.68
N SER A 90 -8.97 -3.05 -9.47
CA SER A 90 -8.84 -2.60 -10.86
C SER A 90 -8.14 -1.23 -10.95
N GLN A 91 -8.38 -0.33 -10.00
CA GLN A 91 -7.66 0.94 -9.93
C GLN A 91 -6.15 0.72 -9.73
N LEU A 92 -5.77 -0.21 -8.85
CA LEU A 92 -4.38 -0.55 -8.58
C LEU A 92 -3.73 -1.27 -9.75
N GLU A 93 -4.44 -2.18 -10.41
CA GLU A 93 -3.98 -2.86 -11.63
C GLU A 93 -3.63 -1.86 -12.73
N ALA A 94 -4.43 -0.81 -12.92
CA ALA A 94 -4.13 0.24 -13.90
C ALA A 94 -2.85 1.05 -13.61
N LEU A 95 -2.31 1.00 -12.38
CA LEU A 95 -1.08 1.71 -11.99
C LEU A 95 0.20 0.91 -12.28
N VAL A 96 0.07 -0.40 -12.51
CA VAL A 96 1.18 -1.28 -12.88
C VAL A 96 0.87 -1.82 -14.27
N GLY A 97 1.63 -1.35 -15.26
CA GLY A 97 1.45 -1.81 -16.64
C GLY A 97 1.60 -3.33 -16.78
N PRO A 98 1.11 -3.91 -17.90
CA PRO A 98 1.15 -5.35 -18.14
C PRO A 98 2.57 -5.95 -18.14
#